data_AF-A0A832Z5Y7-F1
#
_entry.id   AF-A0A832Z5Y7-F1
#
_cell.length_a   1.000
_cell.length_b   1.000
_cell.length_c   1.000
_cell.angle_alpha   90.00
_cell.angle_beta   90.00
_cell.angle_gamma   90.00
#
_symmetry.space_group_name_H-M   'P 1'
#
loop_
_entity.id
_entity.type
_entity.pdbx_description
1 polymer ?
#
loop_
_entity_poly.entity_id
_entity_poly.type
_entity_poly.pdbx_seq_one_letter_code
_entity_poly.pdbx_strand_id
1 'polypeptide(L)'
;MEQLTAEELKAFNYIWDNISVGEILFEREMTTRYGIEKPYLVARSLREKNLIERGEGCYNLAAWLKPLRKKIKYFTELVKVIERYSFI
;
A
#
# COMPACT_ATOMS: atom_id res chain seq x y z
N MET A 1 -13.89 9.72 4.28
CA MET A 1 -12.71 8.96 3.84
C MET A 1 -13.20 7.65 3.29
N GLU A 2 -12.87 7.33 2.04
CA GLU A 2 -13.25 6.05 1.45
C GLU A 2 -12.43 4.93 2.11
N GLN A 3 -13.08 3.86 2.54
CA GLN A 3 -12.38 2.71 3.12
C GLN A 3 -11.59 1.97 2.04
N LEU A 4 -10.50 1.32 2.45
CA LEU A 4 -9.76 0.43 1.56
C LEU A 4 -10.46 -0.92 1.44
N THR A 5 -10.50 -1.47 0.23
CA THR A 5 -10.90 -2.86 0.03
C THR A 5 -9.85 -3.82 0.60
N ALA A 6 -10.20 -5.10 0.75
CA ALA A 6 -9.25 -6.11 1.21
C ALA A 6 -8.03 -6.25 0.28
N GLU A 7 -8.23 -6.11 -1.04
CA GLU A 7 -7.13 -6.16 -2.02
C GLU A 7 -6.24 -4.93 -1.93
N GLU A 8 -6.84 -3.74 -1.82
CA GLU A 8 -6.10 -2.49 -1.62
C GLU A 8 -5.28 -2.52 -0.34
N LEU A 9 -5.83 -3.08 0.74
CA LEU A 9 -5.13 -3.21 2.00
C LEU A 9 -3.91 -4.13 1.89
N LYS A 10 -4.04 -5.27 1.18
CA LYS A 10 -2.92 -6.19 0.91
C LYS A 10 -1.82 -5.51 0.08
N ALA A 11 -2.21 -4.84 -1.00
CA ALA A 11 -1.29 -4.13 -1.89
C ALA A 11 -0.58 -2.97 -1.17
N PHE A 12 -1.34 -2.18 -0.40
CA PHE A 12 -0.80 -1.06 0.35
C PHE A 12 0.13 -1.53 1.47
N ASN A 13 -0.20 -2.62 2.17
CA ASN A 13 0.70 -3.27 3.12
C ASN A 13 2.03 -3.65 2.45
N TYR A 14 1.97 -4.33 1.31
CA TYR A 14 3.17 -4.73 0.57
C TYR A 14 4.04 -3.52 0.16
N ILE A 15 3.43 -2.45 -0.36
CA ILE A 15 4.15 -1.22 -0.71
C ILE A 15 4.66 -0.49 0.53
N TRP A 16 3.91 -0.47 1.63
CA TRP A 16 4.34 0.13 2.89
C TRP A 16 5.64 -0.52 3.35
N ASP A 17 5.68 -1.85 3.41
CA ASP A 17 6.85 -2.57 3.92
C ASP A 17 8.07 -2.42 3.01
N ASN A 18 7.89 -2.31 1.69
CA ASN A 18 8.97 -2.21 0.70
C ASN A 18 9.34 -0.77 0.27
N ILE A 19 8.47 0.21 0.52
CA ILE A 19 8.55 1.64 0.16
C ILE A 19 8.54 1.91 -1.36
N SER A 20 9.24 1.12 -2.17
CA SER A 20 9.31 1.23 -3.62
C SER A 20 9.35 -0.16 -4.23
N VAL A 21 8.50 -0.42 -5.23
CA VAL A 21 8.35 -1.72 -5.86
C VAL A 21 8.27 -1.54 -7.36
N GLY A 22 9.08 -2.27 -8.13
CA GLY A 22 8.97 -2.31 -9.59
C GLY A 22 7.62 -2.88 -10.04
N GLU A 23 7.01 -2.30 -11.08
CA GLU A 23 5.66 -2.65 -11.55
C GLU A 23 5.54 -4.15 -11.89
N ILE A 24 6.54 -4.72 -12.57
CA ILE A 24 6.54 -6.15 -12.92
C ILE A 24 6.56 -7.04 -11.66
N LEU A 25 7.36 -6.65 -10.66
CA LEU A 25 7.42 -7.39 -9.40
C LEU A 25 6.11 -7.26 -8.64
N PHE A 26 5.54 -6.05 -8.59
CA PHE A 26 4.26 -5.80 -7.95
C PHE A 26 3.15 -6.65 -8.57
N GLU A 27 2.96 -6.58 -9.89
CA GLU A 27 1.96 -7.36 -10.63
C GLU A 27 2.11 -8.86 -10.36
N ARG A 28 3.35 -9.36 -10.42
CA ARG A 28 3.65 -10.77 -10.16
C ARG A 28 3.26 -11.17 -8.73
N GLU A 29 3.75 -10.46 -7.72
CA GLU A 29 3.49 -10.81 -6.32
C GLU A 29 2.01 -10.67 -5.96
N MET A 30 1.36 -9.59 -6.41
CA MET A 30 -0.08 -9.38 -6.16
C MET A 30 -0.92 -10.52 -6.74
N THR A 31 -0.58 -10.99 -7.94
CA THR A 31 -1.28 -12.10 -8.59
C THR A 31 -0.97 -13.43 -7.89
N THR A 32 0.31 -13.80 -7.78
CA THR A 32 0.71 -15.16 -7.37
C THR A 32 0.62 -15.40 -5.87
N ARG A 33 0.89 -14.37 -5.06
CA ARG A 33 0.96 -14.50 -3.60
C ARG A 33 -0.30 -14.00 -2.89
N TYR A 34 -0.92 -12.94 -3.42
CA TYR A 34 -2.06 -12.30 -2.77
C TYR A 34 -3.41 -12.60 -3.44
N GLY A 35 -3.40 -13.24 -4.61
CA GLY A 35 -4.59 -13.67 -5.35
C GLY A 35 -5.37 -12.52 -5.96
N ILE A 36 -4.72 -11.38 -6.24
CA ILE A 36 -5.35 -10.20 -6.83
C ILE A 36 -5.30 -10.35 -8.35
N GLU A 37 -6.47 -10.50 -8.99
CA GLU A 37 -6.55 -10.77 -10.43
C GLU A 37 -6.14 -9.58 -11.31
N LYS A 38 -6.39 -8.35 -10.83
CA LYS A 38 -6.12 -7.11 -11.58
C LYS A 38 -5.31 -6.13 -10.74
N PRO A 39 -4.02 -6.43 -10.45
CA PRO A 39 -3.21 -5.58 -9.58
C PRO A 39 -3.08 -4.14 -10.08
N TYR A 40 -3.02 -3.93 -11.40
CA TYR A 40 -2.98 -2.59 -11.99
C TYR A 40 -4.19 -1.71 -11.61
N LEU A 41 -5.39 -2.30 -11.45
CA LEU A 41 -6.59 -1.55 -11.01
C LEU A 41 -6.47 -1.17 -9.53
N VAL A 42 -5.95 -2.09 -8.70
CA VAL A 42 -5.69 -1.83 -7.29
C VAL A 42 -4.64 -0.73 -7.12
N ALA A 43 -3.54 -0.79 -7.87
CA ALA A 43 -2.52 0.25 -7.87
C ALA A 43 -3.08 1.60 -8.35
N ARG A 44 -3.92 1.61 -9.39
CA ARG A 44 -4.61 2.84 -9.83
C ARG A 44 -5.49 3.42 -8.72
N SER A 45 -6.30 2.60 -8.06
CA SER A 45 -7.16 3.05 -6.96
C SER A 45 -6.35 3.60 -5.78
N LEU A 46 -5.26 2.92 -5.38
CA LEU A 46 -4.37 3.40 -4.32
C LEU A 46 -3.71 4.75 -4.67
N ARG A 47 -3.40 5.00 -5.94
CA ARG A 47 -2.92 6.31 -6.40
C ARG A 47 -4.00 7.37 -6.34
N GLU A 48 -5.22 7.06 -6.77
CA GLU A 48 -6.35 7.99 -6.70
C GLU A 48 -6.65 8.39 -5.25
N LYS A 49 -6.40 7.49 -4.30
CA LYS A 49 -6.47 7.73 -2.85
C LYS A 49 -5.21 8.40 -2.27
N ASN A 50 -4.25 8.81 -3.10
CA ASN A 50 -2.96 9.40 -2.72
C ASN A 50 -2.12 8.55 -1.76
N LEU A 51 -2.29 7.23 -1.72
CA LEU A 51 -1.51 6.35 -0.83
C LEU A 51 -0.18 5.93 -1.45
N ILE A 52 -0.12 5.90 -2.78
CA ILE A 52 1.07 5.56 -3.55
C ILE A 52 1.24 6.51 -4.72
N GLU A 53 2.46 6.58 -5.25
CA GLU A 53 2.88 7.38 -6.40
C GLU A 53 3.47 6.45 -7.48
N ARG A 54 3.37 6.84 -8.75
CA ARG A 54 4.02 6.12 -9.86
C ARG A 54 5.32 6.82 -10.22
N GLY A 55 6.44 6.10 -10.15
CA GLY A 55 7.71 6.50 -10.75
C GLY A 55 7.90 5.84 -12.12
N GLU A 56 9.10 5.91 -12.68
CA GLU A 56 9.43 5.19 -13.91
C GLU A 56 9.49 3.68 -13.63
N GLY A 57 8.47 2.94 -14.05
CA GLY A 57 8.37 1.49 -13.88
C GLY A 57 8.24 1.02 -12.42
N CYS A 58 7.82 1.87 -11.49
CA CYS A 58 7.66 1.52 -10.08
C CYS A 58 6.46 2.19 -9.40
N TYR A 59 5.95 1.52 -8.37
CA TYR A 59 5.02 2.06 -7.40
C TYR A 59 5.76 2.41 -6.10
N ASN A 60 5.59 3.64 -5.63
CA ASN A 60 6.24 4.17 -4.45
C ASN A 60 5.21 4.52 -3.39
N LEU A 61 5.54 4.34 -2.12
CA LEU A 61 4.76 4.93 -1.04
C LEU A 61 4.71 6.46 -1.21
N ALA A 62 3.53 7.05 -1.06
CA ALA A 62 3.35 8.48 -1.24
C ALA A 62 4.26 9.29 -0.32
N ALA A 63 4.77 10.42 -0.80
CA ALA A 63 5.76 11.22 -0.11
C ALA A 63 5.29 11.67 1.29
N TRP A 64 4.01 12.01 1.43
CA TRP A 64 3.42 12.44 2.71
C TRP A 64 3.34 11.31 3.75
N LEU A 65 3.36 10.04 3.34
CA LEU A 65 3.37 8.88 4.24
C LEU A 65 4.78 8.51 4.70
N LYS A 66 5.83 8.92 3.99
CA LYS A 66 7.23 8.58 4.32
C LYS A 66 7.65 9.00 5.75
N PRO A 67 7.29 10.20 6.26
CA PRO A 67 7.58 10.57 7.64
C PRO A 67 6.92 9.63 8.67
N LEU A 68 5.68 9.21 8.42
CA LEU A 68 4.97 8.26 9.27
C LEU A 68 5.63 6.88 9.21
N ARG A 69 5.95 6.40 8.00
CA ARG A 69 6.66 5.13 7.76
C ARG A 69 8.04 5.04 8.40
N LYS A 70 8.72 6.17 8.60
CA LYS A 70 9.99 6.23 9.35
C LYS A 70 9.79 5.96 10.84
N LYS A 71 8.63 6.34 11.40
CA LYS A 71 8.26 6.12 12.80
C LYS A 71 7.61 4.75 13.02
N ILE A 72 6.84 4.29 12.04
CA ILE A 72 6.08 3.06 12.07
C ILE A 72 6.63 2.16 10.96
N LYS A 73 7.50 1.21 11.34
CA LYS A 73 8.32 0.51 10.35
C LYS A 73 7.54 -0.57 9.63
N TYR A 74 6.58 -1.21 10.28
CA TYR A 74 5.84 -2.30 9.66
C TYR A 74 4.36 -1.96 9.57
N PHE A 75 3.69 -2.42 8.52
CA PHE A 75 2.27 -2.14 8.37
C PHE A 75 1.44 -2.70 9.53
N THR A 76 1.87 -3.82 10.12
CA THR A 76 1.25 -4.41 11.31
C THR A 76 1.29 -3.48 12.53
N GLU A 77 2.30 -2.62 12.64
CA GLU A 77 2.37 -1.58 13.68
C GLU A 77 1.41 -0.44 13.37
N LEU A 78 1.28 -0.06 12.10
CA LEU A 78 0.34 0.96 11.67
C LEU A 78 -1.11 0.57 11.98
N VAL A 79 -1.48 -0.68 11.69
CA VAL A 79 -2.82 -1.22 11.99
C VAL A 79 -3.12 -1.09 13.48
N LYS A 80 -2.19 -1.51 14.36
CA LYS A 80 -2.37 -1.39 15.82
C LYS A 80 -2.57 0.05 16.29
N VAL A 81 -1.88 1.01 15.66
CA VAL A 81 -2.05 2.43 15.94
C VAL A 81 -3.43 2.88 15.51
N ILE A 82 -3.85 2.60 14.28
CA ILE A 82 -5.17 3.00 13.76
C ILE A 82 -6.28 2.39 14.61
N GLU A 83 -6.22 1.10 14.92
CA GLU A 83 -7.19 0.42 15.78
C GLU A 83 -7.27 1.12 17.14
N ARG A 84 -6.14 1.39 17.80
CA ARG A 84 -6.12 2.10 19.09
C ARG A 84 -6.83 3.44 19.05
N TYR A 85 -6.73 4.19 17.95
CA TYR A 85 -7.40 5.49 17.79
C TYR A 85 -8.80 5.40 17.17
N SER A 86 -9.21 4.24 16.65
CA SER A 86 -10.58 4.01 16.14
C SER A 86 -11.56 3.60 17.23
N PHE A 87 -11.07 3.31 18.45
CA PHE A 87 -11.86 3.02 19.64
C PHE A 87 -11.92 4.21 20.62
N ILE A 88 -11.58 5.43 20.17
CA ILE A 88 -11.70 6.68 20.94
C ILE A 88 -12.71 7.59 20.23
#